data_AF-A0A2V9IZ15-F1
#
_entry.id   AF-A0A2V9IZ15-F1
#
_cell.length_a   1.000
_cell.length_b   1.000
_cell.length_c   1.000
_cell.angle_alpha   90.00
_cell.angle_beta   90.00
_cell.angle_gamma   90.00
#
_symmetry.space_group_name_H-M   'P 1'
#
loop_
_entity.id
_entity.type
_entity.pdbx_description
1 polymer ?
#
loop_
_entity_poly.entity_id
_entity_poly.type
_entity_poly.pdbx_seq_one_letter_code
_entity_poly.pdbx_strand_id
1 'polypeptide(L)'
;MNGILRAQGREILKKLEAEDRIGIVVLGRPYHNDPGINHEILEEFQKIGYPALTLQSLPIDDDILFPLFEEDIKAGLIEHPMDIRDAWKNSYSENTSQKVWAAKYTGRHPNLVALELSSFKCGHDAPIYTVVEETVTKSGTPYFSFKDIDENKPTGSI
;
A
#
# COMPACT_ATOMS: atom_id res chain seq x y z
N MET A 1 -4.69 -16.12 11.18
CA MET A 1 -5.55 -14.97 10.83
C MET A 1 -5.19 -14.38 9.47
N ASN A 2 -3.93 -13.98 9.22
CA ASN A 2 -3.53 -13.37 7.93
C ASN A 2 -3.67 -14.28 6.69
N GLY A 3 -3.57 -15.61 6.84
CA GLY A 3 -3.74 -16.53 5.70
C GLY A 3 -5.12 -16.43 5.03
N ILE A 4 -6.18 -16.16 5.80
CA ILE A 4 -7.53 -15.95 5.27
C ILE A 4 -7.60 -14.64 4.48
N LEU A 5 -7.06 -13.56 5.04
CA LEU A 5 -7.05 -12.24 4.39
C LEU A 5 -6.25 -12.25 3.08
N ARG A 6 -5.12 -12.95 3.06
CA ARG A 6 -4.29 -13.09 1.85
C ARG A 6 -4.97 -13.95 0.78
N ALA A 7 -5.65 -15.02 1.18
CA ALA A 7 -6.45 -15.81 0.24
C ALA A 7 -7.57 -14.96 -0.38
N GLN A 8 -8.25 -14.13 0.41
CA GLN A 8 -9.26 -13.20 -0.10
C GLN A 8 -8.64 -12.14 -1.02
N GLY A 9 -7.50 -11.56 -0.63
CA GLY A 9 -6.76 -10.61 -1.46
C GLY A 9 -6.37 -11.21 -2.81
N ARG A 10 -5.93 -12.47 -2.82
CA ARG A 10 -5.60 -13.20 -4.06
C ARG A 10 -6.81 -13.35 -4.97
N GLU A 11 -7.97 -13.72 -4.43
CA GLU A 11 -9.19 -13.81 -5.22
C GLU A 11 -9.67 -12.45 -5.73
N ILE A 12 -9.42 -11.37 -5.00
CA ILE A 12 -9.66 -10.00 -5.47
C ILE A 12 -8.71 -9.66 -6.63
N LEU A 13 -7.41 -9.91 -6.49
CA LEU A 13 -6.43 -9.63 -7.55
C LEU A 13 -6.77 -10.36 -8.85
N LYS A 14 -7.07 -11.66 -8.77
CA LYS A 14 -7.49 -12.44 -9.95
C LYS A 14 -8.70 -11.83 -10.67
N LYS A 15 -9.68 -11.34 -9.91
CA LYS A 15 -10.87 -10.69 -10.48
C LYS A 15 -10.51 -9.36 -11.13
N LEU A 16 -9.66 -8.56 -10.49
CA LEU A 16 -9.19 -7.30 -11.03
C LEU A 16 -8.45 -7.50 -12.36
N GLU A 17 -7.56 -8.49 -12.42
CA GLU A 17 -6.83 -8.86 -13.64
C GLU A 17 -7.77 -9.39 -14.74
N ALA A 18 -8.71 -10.28 -14.39
CA ALA A 18 -9.61 -10.90 -15.36
C ALA A 18 -10.63 -9.90 -15.95
N GLU A 19 -11.04 -8.90 -15.17
CA GLU A 19 -12.01 -7.88 -15.56
C GLU A 19 -11.37 -6.57 -16.05
N ASP A 20 -10.02 -6.47 -16.03
CA ASP A 20 -9.25 -5.25 -16.29
C ASP A 20 -9.74 -4.05 -15.45
N ARG A 21 -9.89 -4.29 -14.14
CA ARG A 21 -10.37 -3.30 -13.16
C ARG A 21 -9.27 -2.88 -12.21
N ILE A 22 -9.50 -1.78 -11.49
CA ILE A 22 -8.55 -1.24 -10.52
C ILE A 22 -8.95 -1.60 -9.09
N GLY A 23 -7.97 -1.97 -8.28
CA GLY A 23 -8.06 -2.07 -6.83
C GLY A 23 -7.20 -1.01 -6.15
N ILE A 24 -7.61 -0.61 -4.95
CA ILE A 24 -6.87 0.36 -4.13
C ILE A 24 -6.07 -0.40 -3.08
N VAL A 25 -4.77 -0.15 -2.98
CA VAL A 25 -3.96 -0.59 -1.85
C VAL A 25 -3.83 0.56 -0.86
N VAL A 26 -4.37 0.33 0.33
CA VAL A 26 -4.33 1.28 1.44
C VAL A 26 -2.97 1.19 2.11
N LEU A 27 -2.08 2.11 1.79
CA LEU A 27 -0.78 2.30 2.43
C LEU A 27 -1.00 3.00 3.77
N GLY A 28 -1.43 2.24 4.77
CA GLY A 28 -1.73 2.73 6.11
C GLY A 28 -1.24 1.78 7.21
N ARG A 29 -1.38 2.21 8.45
CA ARG A 29 -1.21 1.36 9.64
C ARG A 29 -2.46 0.49 9.84
N PRO A 30 -2.35 -0.65 10.56
CA PRO A 30 -3.49 -1.53 10.81
C PRO A 30 -4.73 -0.84 11.41
N TYR A 31 -4.53 0.18 12.24
CA TYR A 31 -5.63 0.93 12.85
C TYR A 31 -6.39 1.84 11.86
N HIS A 32 -5.80 2.19 10.71
CA HIS A 32 -6.53 2.92 9.66
C HIS A 32 -7.60 2.06 8.97
N ASN A 33 -7.70 0.77 9.29
CA ASN A 33 -8.79 -0.08 8.83
C ASN A 33 -10.08 0.17 9.63
N ASP A 34 -10.01 0.89 10.75
CA ASP A 34 -11.18 1.30 11.52
C ASP A 34 -11.93 2.44 10.78
N PRO A 35 -13.23 2.28 10.47
CA PRO A 35 -14.02 3.29 9.75
C PRO A 35 -14.12 4.64 10.49
N GLY A 36 -14.11 4.61 11.82
CA GLY A 36 -14.12 5.81 12.64
C GLY A 36 -12.79 6.59 12.58
N ILE A 37 -11.70 5.91 12.24
CA ILE A 37 -10.41 6.55 12.00
C ILE A 37 -10.29 7.01 10.56
N ASN A 38 -10.61 6.17 9.57
CA ASN A 38 -10.43 6.52 8.16
C ASN A 38 -11.58 7.37 7.57
N HIS A 39 -12.56 7.78 8.39
CA HIS A 39 -13.73 8.57 7.99
C HIS A 39 -14.55 7.95 6.86
N GLU A 40 -14.71 6.63 6.91
CA GLU A 40 -15.45 5.83 5.92
C GLU A 40 -14.91 5.92 4.47
N ILE A 41 -13.70 6.45 4.28
CA ILE A 41 -13.10 6.66 2.95
C ILE A 41 -13.02 5.33 2.18
N LEU A 42 -12.69 4.24 2.88
CA LEU A 42 -12.53 2.92 2.26
C LEU A 42 -13.88 2.35 1.82
N GLU A 43 -14.94 2.61 2.57
CA GLU A 43 -16.32 2.24 2.26
C GLU A 43 -16.83 3.00 1.04
N GLU A 44 -16.54 4.31 0.94
CA GLU A 44 -16.91 5.12 -0.22
C GLU A 44 -16.27 4.61 -1.52
N PHE A 45 -14.97 4.26 -1.49
CA PHE A 45 -14.32 3.65 -2.66
C PHE A 45 -14.97 2.32 -3.06
N GLN A 46 -15.32 1.48 -2.07
CA GLN A 46 -15.98 0.20 -2.34
C GLN A 46 -17.38 0.40 -2.93
N LYS A 47 -18.16 1.39 -2.45
CA LYS A 47 -19.49 1.72 -2.99
C LYS A 47 -19.46 2.09 -4.47
N ILE A 48 -18.41 2.78 -4.91
CA ILE A 48 -18.21 3.15 -6.33
C ILE A 48 -17.46 2.08 -7.14
N GLY A 49 -17.18 0.92 -6.55
CA GLY A 49 -16.69 -0.26 -7.26
C GLY A 49 -15.17 -0.49 -7.25
N TYR A 50 -14.42 0.20 -6.38
CA TYR A 50 -12.99 -0.05 -6.18
C TYR A 50 -12.77 -0.86 -4.88
N PRO A 51 -12.40 -2.15 -4.96
CA PRO A 51 -12.07 -2.91 -3.77
C PRO A 51 -10.82 -2.33 -3.09
N ALA A 52 -10.83 -2.28 -1.76
CA ALA A 52 -9.71 -1.81 -0.95
C ALA A 52 -8.95 -3.00 -0.32
N LEU A 53 -7.66 -3.07 -0.57
CA LEU A 53 -6.72 -4.05 -0.03
C LEU A 53 -5.84 -3.36 1.02
N THR A 54 -5.62 -4.04 2.13
CA THR A 54 -4.69 -3.61 3.19
C THR A 54 -3.33 -4.27 3.01
N LEU A 55 -2.30 -3.76 3.68
CA LEU A 55 -0.96 -4.39 3.70
C LEU A 55 -1.02 -5.88 4.05
N GLN A 56 -1.89 -6.25 5.00
CA GLN A 56 -1.99 -7.63 5.49
C GLN A 56 -2.79 -8.54 4.56
N SER A 57 -3.62 -7.99 3.66
CA SER A 57 -4.37 -8.77 2.66
C SER A 57 -3.60 -8.96 1.35
N LEU A 58 -2.49 -8.26 1.12
CA LEU A 58 -1.66 -8.47 -0.07
C LEU A 58 -1.12 -9.91 -0.10
N PRO A 59 -1.35 -10.66 -1.18
CA PRO A 59 -0.80 -12.00 -1.35
C PRO A 59 0.72 -11.96 -1.40
N ILE A 60 1.34 -12.98 -0.82
CA ILE A 60 2.79 -13.16 -0.80
C ILE A 60 3.19 -14.51 -1.40
N ASP A 61 2.33 -15.09 -2.24
CA ASP A 61 2.61 -16.33 -2.93
C ASP A 61 3.68 -16.08 -4.02
N ASP A 62 4.61 -17.02 -4.18
CA ASP A 62 5.74 -16.88 -5.10
C ASP A 62 5.30 -16.64 -6.55
N ASP A 63 4.19 -17.26 -6.97
CA ASP A 63 3.66 -17.15 -8.32
C ASP A 63 3.05 -15.75 -8.63
N ILE A 64 2.78 -14.95 -7.59
CA ILE A 64 2.38 -13.55 -7.73
C ILE A 64 3.60 -12.64 -7.58
N LEU A 65 4.44 -12.89 -6.58
CA LEU A 65 5.53 -11.99 -6.24
C LEU A 65 6.67 -12.01 -7.25
N PHE A 66 7.14 -13.19 -7.65
CA PHE A 66 8.33 -13.27 -8.50
C PHE A 66 8.11 -12.61 -9.87
N PRO A 67 6.95 -12.77 -10.55
CA PRO A 67 6.68 -12.04 -11.78
C PRO A 67 6.68 -10.51 -11.60
N LEU A 68 6.08 -9.99 -10.52
CA LEU A 68 6.00 -8.54 -10.27
C LEU A 68 7.39 -7.91 -10.05
N PHE A 69 8.33 -8.65 -9.50
CA PHE A 69 9.66 -8.15 -9.11
C PHE A 69 10.79 -8.69 -10.00
N GLU A 70 10.47 -9.38 -11.10
CA GLU A 70 11.43 -10.11 -11.93
C GLU A 70 12.53 -9.19 -12.50
N GLU A 71 12.14 -8.01 -12.96
CA GLU A 71 13.07 -7.03 -13.56
C GLU A 71 14.12 -6.55 -12.55
N ASP A 72 13.71 -6.25 -11.32
CA ASP A 72 14.62 -5.79 -10.26
C ASP A 72 15.59 -6.88 -9.83
N ILE A 73 15.12 -8.14 -9.77
CA ILE A 73 15.95 -9.30 -9.43
C ILE A 73 16.98 -9.54 -10.53
N LYS A 74 16.57 -9.53 -11.80
CA LYS A 74 17.47 -9.69 -12.95
C LYS A 74 18.50 -8.54 -13.03
N ALA A 75 18.11 -7.33 -12.65
CA ALA A 75 19.00 -6.18 -12.58
C ALA A 75 19.94 -6.19 -11.36
N GLY A 76 19.76 -7.13 -10.41
CA GLY A 76 20.55 -7.22 -9.19
C GLY A 76 20.28 -6.10 -8.20
N LEU A 77 19.15 -5.40 -8.31
CA LEU A 77 18.74 -4.34 -7.38
C LEU A 77 18.26 -4.91 -6.05
N ILE A 78 17.64 -6.09 -6.10
CA ILE A 78 17.16 -6.85 -4.94
C ILE A 78 17.46 -8.33 -5.09
N GLU A 79 17.57 -9.03 -3.96
CA GLU A 79 17.80 -10.49 -3.92
C GLU A 79 16.49 -11.29 -3.86
N HIS A 80 15.40 -10.67 -3.38
CA HIS A 80 14.10 -11.31 -3.16
C HIS A 80 12.96 -10.29 -3.25
N PRO A 81 11.73 -10.65 -3.68
CA PRO A 81 10.59 -9.73 -3.76
C PRO A 81 10.18 -9.03 -2.44
N MET A 82 10.56 -9.61 -1.29
CA MET A 82 10.34 -9.01 0.04
C MET A 82 11.44 -8.02 0.45
N ASP A 83 12.51 -7.91 -0.33
CA ASP A 83 13.61 -7.00 -0.03
C ASP A 83 13.18 -5.55 -0.29
N ILE A 84 13.50 -4.69 0.67
CA ILE A 84 13.24 -3.25 0.63
C ILE A 84 14.51 -2.42 0.77
N ARG A 85 15.69 -3.04 0.89
CA ARG A 85 16.95 -2.34 1.21
C ARG A 85 17.37 -1.35 0.12
N ASP A 86 16.91 -1.57 -1.10
CA ASP A 86 17.02 -0.67 -2.25
C ASP A 86 16.24 0.64 -2.05
N ALA A 87 15.08 0.58 -1.38
CA ALA A 87 14.21 1.73 -1.11
C ALA A 87 14.42 2.34 0.30
N TRP A 88 14.68 1.51 1.30
CA TRP A 88 14.76 1.91 2.70
C TRP A 88 15.81 1.11 3.49
N LYS A 89 16.99 1.71 3.71
CA LYS A 89 18.10 1.09 4.45
C LYS A 89 17.88 1.03 5.96
N ASN A 90 17.05 1.91 6.51
CA ASN A 90 16.86 2.14 7.95
C ASN A 90 15.60 1.43 8.49
N SER A 91 15.50 0.12 8.26
CA SER A 91 14.32 -0.71 8.55
C SER A 91 14.15 -1.04 10.05
N TYR A 92 13.96 -0.03 10.90
CA TYR A 92 13.83 -0.19 12.36
C TYR A 92 12.40 -0.44 12.86
N SER A 93 11.40 -0.31 12.00
CA SER A 93 9.97 -0.43 12.32
C SER A 93 9.30 -1.37 11.33
N GLU A 94 8.73 -2.47 11.83
CA GLU A 94 8.03 -3.46 11.00
C GLU A 94 6.95 -2.80 10.13
N ASN A 95 6.11 -1.94 10.72
CA ASN A 95 5.03 -1.29 9.98
C ASN A 95 5.55 -0.38 8.87
N THR A 96 6.66 0.32 9.11
CA THR A 96 7.33 1.18 8.12
C THR A 96 7.85 0.33 6.98
N SER A 97 8.51 -0.78 7.29
CA SER A 97 9.05 -1.72 6.31
C SER A 97 7.96 -2.39 5.47
N GLN A 98 6.86 -2.82 6.10
CA GLN A 98 5.69 -3.37 5.40
C GLN A 98 5.05 -2.32 4.48
N LYS A 99 4.97 -1.04 4.90
CA LYS A 99 4.42 0.04 4.08
C LYS A 99 5.29 0.32 2.85
N VAL A 100 6.61 0.38 3.02
CA VAL A 100 7.56 0.51 1.89
C VAL A 100 7.45 -0.69 0.95
N TRP A 101 7.39 -1.90 1.49
CA TRP A 101 7.21 -3.11 0.69
C TRP A 101 5.89 -3.09 -0.10
N ALA A 102 4.78 -2.73 0.54
CA ALA A 102 3.48 -2.61 -0.13
C ALA A 102 3.49 -1.51 -1.20
N ALA A 103 4.19 -0.39 -0.98
CA ALA A 103 4.39 0.62 -2.01
C ALA A 103 5.12 0.04 -3.24
N LYS A 104 6.18 -0.76 -3.03
CA LYS A 104 6.88 -1.47 -4.11
C LYS A 104 5.96 -2.44 -4.85
N TYR A 105 5.17 -3.22 -4.12
CA TYR A 105 4.20 -4.17 -4.68
C TYR A 105 3.18 -3.44 -5.56
N THR A 106 2.53 -2.41 -5.01
CA THR A 106 1.50 -1.62 -5.70
C THR A 106 2.04 -0.95 -6.95
N GLY A 107 3.25 -0.38 -6.90
CA GLY A 107 3.88 0.24 -8.06
C GLY A 107 4.18 -0.74 -9.20
N ARG A 108 4.29 -2.05 -8.93
CA ARG A 108 4.61 -3.07 -9.92
C ARG A 108 3.38 -3.76 -10.51
N HIS A 109 2.21 -3.61 -9.89
CA HIS A 109 1.01 -4.32 -10.30
C HIS A 109 0.13 -3.44 -11.20
N PRO A 110 -0.22 -3.87 -12.43
CA PRO A 110 -0.93 -3.02 -13.39
C PRO A 110 -2.34 -2.60 -12.93
N ASN A 111 -3.03 -3.47 -12.19
CA ASN A 111 -4.38 -3.23 -11.70
C ASN A 111 -4.47 -2.58 -10.30
N LEU A 112 -3.37 -2.10 -9.71
CA LEU A 112 -3.38 -1.52 -8.37
C LEU A 112 -2.96 -0.05 -8.36
N VAL A 113 -3.60 0.72 -7.49
CA VAL A 113 -3.25 2.12 -7.20
C VAL A 113 -3.03 2.31 -5.70
N ALA A 114 -2.22 3.30 -5.32
CA ALA A 114 -1.89 3.53 -3.92
C ALA A 114 -2.73 4.64 -3.30
N LEU A 115 -3.31 4.35 -2.13
CA LEU A 115 -3.91 5.32 -1.23
C LEU A 115 -3.13 5.34 0.08
N GLU A 116 -2.32 6.36 0.32
CA GLU A 116 -1.64 6.52 1.60
C GLU A 116 -2.55 7.17 2.64
N LEU A 117 -2.70 6.50 3.78
CA LEU A 117 -3.30 7.06 4.98
C LEU A 117 -2.21 7.31 6.02
N SER A 118 -2.19 8.51 6.58
CA SER A 118 -1.35 8.86 7.73
C SER A 118 -2.14 9.71 8.73
N SER A 119 -1.97 9.41 10.01
CA SER A 119 -2.44 10.23 11.12
C SER A 119 -1.30 11.13 11.58
N PHE A 120 -1.49 12.46 11.48
CA PHE A 120 -0.52 13.49 11.84
C PHE A 120 0.83 13.32 11.13
N LYS A 121 1.16 14.21 10.18
CA LYS A 121 2.42 14.25 9.41
C LYS A 121 3.74 14.13 10.22
N CYS A 122 3.68 14.05 11.54
CA CYS A 122 4.79 13.87 12.46
C CYS A 122 4.66 12.51 13.17
N GLY A 123 5.51 11.55 12.82
CA GLY A 123 5.52 10.22 13.43
C GLY A 123 6.50 9.28 12.75
N HIS A 124 6.43 7.98 13.06
CA HIS A 124 7.31 6.96 12.47
C HIS A 124 7.20 6.83 10.94
N ASP A 125 6.14 7.37 10.33
CA ASP A 125 5.98 7.41 8.87
C ASP A 125 6.60 8.64 8.22
N ALA A 126 6.86 9.72 8.97
CA ALA A 126 7.44 10.95 8.43
C ALA A 126 8.75 10.72 7.66
N PRO A 127 9.68 9.86 8.12
CA PRO A 127 10.91 9.57 7.38
C PRO A 127 10.70 8.83 6.06
N ILE A 128 9.54 8.19 5.83
CA ILE A 128 9.29 7.36 4.66
C ILE A 128 8.27 7.93 3.68
N TYR A 129 7.66 9.09 3.93
CA TYR A 129 6.66 9.66 3.00
C TYR A 129 7.22 9.83 1.59
N THR A 130 8.39 10.46 1.45
CA THR A 130 9.04 10.64 0.15
C THR A 130 9.41 9.30 -0.46
N VAL A 131 9.85 8.33 0.34
CA VAL A 131 10.21 6.99 -0.14
C VAL A 131 8.99 6.28 -0.72
N VAL A 132 7.86 6.28 0.00
CA VAL A 132 6.61 5.66 -0.43
C VAL A 132 6.07 6.35 -1.70
N GLU A 133 5.98 7.67 -1.68
CA GLU A 133 5.46 8.46 -2.80
C GLU A 133 6.31 8.27 -4.06
N GLU A 134 7.64 8.37 -3.96
CA GLU A 134 8.54 8.13 -5.10
C GLU A 134 8.50 6.68 -5.59
N THR A 135 8.39 5.71 -4.69
CA THR A 135 8.35 4.28 -5.05
C THR A 135 7.13 3.97 -5.92
N VAL A 136 5.97 4.58 -5.62
CA VAL A 136 4.75 4.38 -6.41
C VAL A 136 4.77 5.24 -7.67
N THR A 137 5.13 6.51 -7.57
CA THR A 137 5.00 7.43 -8.72
C THR A 137 6.03 7.17 -9.81
N LYS A 138 7.22 6.64 -9.49
CA LYS A 138 8.25 6.29 -10.49
C LYS A 138 7.81 5.20 -11.46
N SER A 139 6.87 4.33 -11.09
CA SER A 139 6.31 3.31 -11.99
C SER A 139 5.18 3.84 -12.88
N GLY A 140 4.80 5.12 -12.73
CA GLY A 140 3.62 5.69 -13.38
C GLY A 140 2.30 5.33 -12.70
N THR A 141 2.33 4.57 -11.59
CA THR A 141 1.14 4.22 -10.82
C THR A 141 0.56 5.45 -10.11
N PRO A 142 -0.75 5.72 -10.20
CA PRO A 142 -1.40 6.77 -9.45
C PRO A 142 -1.20 6.64 -7.94
N TYR A 143 -0.88 7.78 -7.31
CA TYR A 143 -0.68 7.91 -5.88
C TYR A 143 -1.59 8.99 -5.32
N PHE A 144 -2.36 8.66 -4.29
CA PHE A 144 -3.16 9.62 -3.55
C PHE A 144 -2.87 9.49 -2.05
N SER A 145 -2.99 10.57 -1.28
CA SER A 145 -2.68 10.53 0.15
C SER A 145 -3.58 11.44 0.98
N PHE A 146 -4.06 10.91 2.11
CA PHE A 146 -4.62 11.70 3.21
C PHE A 146 -3.67 11.62 4.40
N LYS A 147 -2.94 12.71 4.67
CA LYS A 147 -1.85 12.73 5.67
C LYS A 147 -2.25 13.28 7.04
N ASP A 148 -3.48 13.79 7.18
CA ASP A 148 -4.00 14.45 8.39
C ASP A 148 -5.32 13.80 8.87
N ILE A 149 -5.46 12.48 8.72
CA ILE A 149 -6.75 11.79 8.92
C ILE A 149 -7.31 11.90 10.34
N ASP A 150 -6.47 11.98 11.36
CA ASP A 150 -6.90 12.04 12.78
C ASP A 150 -6.58 13.40 13.41
N GLU A 151 -6.26 14.41 12.59
CA GLU A 151 -6.02 15.75 13.11
C GLU A 151 -7.34 16.39 13.52
N ASN A 152 -7.61 16.41 14.83
CA ASN A 152 -8.60 17.31 15.39
C ASN A 152 -8.16 18.75 15.08
N LYS A 153 -8.69 19.35 14.02
CA LYS A 153 -8.69 20.81 13.86
C LYS A 153 -9.80 21.37 14.74
N PRO A 154 -9.54 21.87 15.97
CA PRO A 154 -10.52 22.70 16.64
C PRO A 154 -10.85 23.87 15.69
N THR A 155 -12.12 24.23 15.61
CA THR A 155 -12.67 25.22 14.69
C THR A 155 -11.74 26.45 14.55
N GLY A 156 -11.12 26.64 13.38
CA GLY A 156 -10.36 27.86 13.07
C GLY A 156 -8.92 27.74 12.51
N SER A 157 -8.43 26.57 12.10
CA SER A 157 -7.09 26.48 11.50
C SER A 157 -7.13 26.41 9.96
N ILE A 158 -6.68 27.51 9.34
CA ILE A 158 -6.48 27.72 7.88
C ILE A 158 -5.69 26.57 7.26
#